data_AF-A0A4Q7NEM8-F1
#
_entry.id   AF-A0A4Q7NEM8-F1
#
_cell.length_a   1.000
_cell.length_b   1.000
_cell.length_c   1.000
_cell.angle_alpha   90.00
_cell.angle_beta   90.00
_cell.angle_gamma   90.00
#
_symmetry.space_group_name_H-M   'P 1'
#
loop_
_entity.id
_entity.type
_entity.pdbx_description
1 polymer ?
#
loop_
_entity_poly.entity_id
_entity_poly.type
_entity_poly.pdbx_seq_one_letter_code
_entity_poly.pdbx_strand_id
1 'polypeptide(L)'
;MAALHPYIRFLGSLPQFEIDHHAGTAIELRSGVVVAKYEGEKPHHQHCLALSWPGQPAGQPVLVSATKYVPLQVGEAIKLGAPRAELLEASRHIFVEAGVWH
;
A
#
# COMPACT_ATOMS: atom_id res chain seq x y z
N MET A 1 -11.72 -5.00 -15.97
CA MET A 1 -10.55 -4.98 -15.07
C MET A 1 -11.07 -4.84 -13.65
N ALA A 2 -10.64 -5.69 -12.72
CA ALA A 2 -11.02 -5.53 -11.32
C ALA A 2 -10.52 -4.17 -10.81
N ALA A 3 -11.33 -3.47 -10.02
CA ALA A 3 -10.89 -2.21 -9.42
C ALA A 3 -9.70 -2.47 -8.48
N LEU A 4 -8.63 -1.69 -8.61
CA LEU A 4 -7.47 -1.77 -7.72
C LEU A 4 -7.91 -1.55 -6.27
N HIS A 5 -7.36 -2.33 -5.35
CA HIS A 5 -7.60 -2.13 -3.92
C HIS A 5 -7.23 -0.69 -3.52
N PRO A 6 -8.04 0.01 -2.69
CA PRO A 6 -7.81 1.42 -2.36
C PRO A 6 -6.37 1.72 -1.92
N TYR A 7 -5.82 0.93 -0.99
CA TYR A 7 -4.42 1.11 -0.56
C TYR A 7 -3.40 0.96 -1.68
N ILE A 8 -3.58 0.02 -2.62
CA ILE A 8 -2.63 -0.18 -3.71
C ILE A 8 -2.67 0.99 -4.68
N ARG A 9 -3.89 1.45 -5.02
CA ARG A 9 -4.09 2.64 -5.84
C ARG A 9 -3.46 3.88 -5.19
N PHE A 10 -3.65 4.06 -3.88
CA PHE A 10 -3.05 5.17 -3.14
C PHE A 10 -1.53 5.08 -3.12
N LEU A 11 -0.96 3.92 -2.79
CA LEU A 11 0.49 3.74 -2.77
C LEU A 11 1.10 4.07 -4.13
N GLY A 12 0.50 3.61 -5.22
CA GLY A 12 0.94 3.94 -6.57
C GLY A 12 0.81 5.41 -6.98
N SER A 13 0.14 6.25 -6.20
CA SER A 13 0.15 7.71 -6.39
C SER A 13 1.34 8.40 -5.72
N LEU A 14 2.08 7.68 -4.87
CA LEU A 14 3.24 8.20 -4.16
C LEU A 14 4.49 8.12 -5.06
N PRO A 15 5.42 9.09 -4.98
CA PRO A 15 6.56 9.18 -5.90
C PRO A 15 7.55 8.02 -5.80
N GLN A 16 7.57 7.30 -4.68
CA GLN A 16 8.45 6.13 -4.49
C GLN A 16 7.83 4.80 -4.92
N PHE A 17 6.65 4.80 -5.55
CA PHE A 17 5.97 3.59 -6.00
C PHE A 17 5.60 3.63 -7.47
N GLU A 18 5.56 2.45 -8.08
CA GLU A 18 5.01 2.21 -9.41
C GLU A 18 3.89 1.17 -9.35
N ILE A 19 2.83 1.33 -10.14
CA ILE A 19 1.73 0.36 -10.19
C ILE A 19 2.01 -0.69 -11.28
N ASP A 20 2.01 -1.96 -10.89
CA ASP A 20 1.80 -3.06 -11.83
C ASP A 20 0.29 -3.28 -11.99
N HIS A 21 -0.26 -2.77 -13.08
CA HIS A 21 -1.69 -2.91 -13.40
C HIS A 21 -2.10 -4.34 -13.77
N HIS A 22 -1.15 -5.18 -14.19
CA HIS A 22 -1.42 -6.57 -14.52
C HIS A 22 -1.55 -7.41 -13.25
N ALA A 23 -0.63 -7.21 -12.30
CA ALA A 23 -0.64 -7.92 -11.02
C ALA A 23 -1.55 -7.27 -9.95
N GLY A 24 -1.97 -6.02 -10.14
CA GLY A 24 -2.74 -5.28 -9.15
C GLY A 24 -1.93 -4.97 -7.89
N THR A 25 -0.64 -4.67 -8.06
CA THR A 25 0.32 -4.43 -6.98
C THR A 25 1.01 -3.07 -7.11
N ALA A 26 1.57 -2.58 -6.01
CA ALA A 26 2.47 -1.43 -6.02
C ALA A 26 3.90 -1.90 -5.74
N ILE A 27 4.88 -1.40 -6.49
CA ILE A 27 6.29 -1.74 -6.38
C ILE A 27 7.02 -0.52 -5.81
N GLU A 28 7.70 -0.67 -4.67
CA GLU A 28 8.53 0.39 -4.11
C GLU A 28 9.86 0.48 -4.86
N LEU A 29 10.16 1.64 -5.42
CA LEU A 29 11.23 1.83 -6.41
C LEU A 29 12.65 1.73 -5.83
N ARG A 30 12.84 1.93 -4.52
CA ARG A 30 14.17 1.94 -3.89
C ARG A 30 14.63 0.53 -3.49
N SER A 31 13.69 -0.33 -3.10
CA SER A 31 13.93 -1.67 -2.54
C SER A 31 13.44 -2.80 -3.44
N GLY A 32 12.59 -2.50 -4.42
CA GLY A 32 11.89 -3.51 -5.23
C GLY A 32 10.82 -4.28 -4.45
N VAL A 33 10.40 -3.79 -3.27
CA VAL A 33 9.35 -4.43 -2.48
C VAL A 33 8.03 -4.37 -3.25
N VAL A 34 7.42 -5.52 -3.44
CA VAL A 34 6.08 -5.65 -4.00
C VAL A 34 5.06 -5.62 -2.86
N VAL A 35 4.08 -4.74 -2.99
CA VAL A 35 2.96 -4.58 -2.05
C VAL A 35 1.69 -5.02 -2.74
N ALA A 36 1.01 -6.00 -2.15
CA ALA A 36 -0.24 -6.55 -2.62
C ALA A 36 -1.32 -6.46 -1.52
N LYS A 37 -2.59 -6.53 -1.93
CA LYS A 37 -3.70 -6.79 -1.02
C LYS A 37 -3.51 -8.18 -0.40
N TYR A 38 -3.70 -8.32 0.91
CA TYR A 38 -3.80 -9.64 1.53
C TYR A 38 -5.21 -10.20 1.32
N GLU A 39 -5.32 -11.40 0.74
CA GLU A 39 -6.60 -12.06 0.44
C GLU A 39 -6.94 -13.23 1.38
N GLY A 40 -6.21 -13.38 2.49
CA GLY A 40 -6.44 -14.50 3.39
C GLY A 40 -7.70 -14.36 4.24
N GLU A 41 -8.25 -15.51 4.64
CA GLU A 41 -9.56 -15.64 5.29
C GLU A 41 -9.61 -15.19 6.76
N LYS A 42 -8.46 -14.79 7.33
CA LYS A 42 -8.34 -14.45 8.75
C LYS A 42 -8.95 -13.06 9.03
N PRO A 43 -10.01 -12.94 9.86
CA PRO A 43 -10.70 -11.67 10.12
C PRO A 43 -9.79 -10.56 10.67
N HIS A 44 -8.79 -10.92 11.47
CA HIS A 44 -7.83 -9.98 12.04
C HIS A 44 -6.83 -9.39 11.02
N HIS A 45 -6.84 -9.88 9.78
CA HIS A 45 -5.98 -9.39 8.70
C HIS A 45 -6.74 -8.62 7.61
N GLN A 46 -8.00 -8.24 7.85
CA GLN A 46 -8.83 -7.52 6.86
C GLN A 46 -8.22 -6.19 6.38
N HIS A 47 -7.30 -5.60 7.15
CA HIS A 47 -6.58 -4.38 6.79
C HIS A 47 -5.07 -4.59 6.70
N CYS A 48 -4.63 -5.81 6.35
CA CYS A 48 -3.24 -6.13 6.12
C CYS A 48 -2.87 -5.99 4.64
N LEU A 49 -1.63 -5.59 4.40
CA LEU A 49 -0.96 -5.66 3.11
C LEU A 49 0.07 -6.79 3.15
N ALA A 50 0.23 -7.47 2.04
CA ALA A 50 1.23 -8.50 1.83
C ALA A 50 2.44 -7.86 1.14
N LEU A 51 3.61 -7.94 1.77
CA LEU A 51 4.88 -7.45 1.25
C LEU A 51 5.76 -8.62 0.83
N SER A 52 6.45 -8.47 -0.30
CA SER A 52 7.45 -9.43 -0.78
C SER A 52 8.68 -8.71 -1.30
N TRP A 53 9.86 -9.15 -0.87
CA TRP A 53 11.14 -8.60 -1.32
C TRP A 53 11.70 -9.40 -2.51
N PRO A 54 12.55 -8.77 -3.34
CA PRO A 54 13.30 -9.49 -4.35
C PRO A 54 14.10 -10.65 -3.74
N GLY A 55 13.96 -11.85 -4.31
CA GLY A 55 14.63 -13.06 -3.83
C GLY A 55 13.93 -13.80 -2.69
N GLN A 56 12.79 -13.31 -2.20
CA GLN A 56 11.99 -14.02 -1.20
C GLN A 56 11.28 -15.24 -1.80
N PRO A 57 11.20 -16.39 -1.09
CA PRO A 57 10.44 -17.54 -1.54
C PRO A 57 8.96 -17.19 -1.81
N ALA A 58 8.42 -17.72 -2.90
CA ALA A 58 7.02 -17.54 -3.24
C ALA A 58 6.09 -18.07 -2.13
N GLY A 59 4.96 -17.41 -1.93
CA GLY A 59 3.94 -17.83 -0.97
C GLY A 59 4.26 -17.52 0.50
N GLN A 60 5.32 -16.76 0.80
CA GLN A 60 5.68 -16.37 2.16
C GLN A 60 5.69 -14.85 2.38
N PRO A 61 4.63 -14.10 2.01
CA PRO A 61 4.64 -12.65 2.18
C PRO A 61 4.70 -12.25 3.66
N VAL A 62 5.30 -11.09 3.95
CA VAL A 62 5.21 -10.47 5.27
C VAL A 62 3.91 -9.67 5.33
N LEU A 63 3.11 -9.91 6.36
CA LEU A 63 1.87 -9.16 6.57
C LEU A 63 2.14 -7.94 7.42
N VAL A 64 1.75 -6.77 6.92
CA VAL A 64 1.84 -5.50 7.64
C VAL A 64 0.48 -4.85 7.73
N SER A 65 0.22 -4.15 8.83
CA SER A 65 -1.01 -3.38 8.97
C SER A 65 -1.00 -2.16 8.04
N ALA A 66 -2.03 -2.00 7.21
CA ALA A 66 -2.17 -0.86 6.31
C ALA A 66 -2.24 0.47 7.08
N THR A 67 -2.85 0.48 8.27
CA THR A 67 -2.94 1.67 9.13
C THR A 67 -1.61 2.12 9.70
N LYS A 68 -0.59 1.25 9.70
CA LYS A 68 0.78 1.59 10.08
C LYS A 68 1.66 1.84 8.85
N TYR A 69 1.51 1.02 7.83
CA TYR A 69 2.35 1.08 6.63
C TYR A 69 2.09 2.35 5.80
N VAL A 70 0.81 2.67 5.53
CA VAL A 70 0.44 3.82 4.69
C VAL A 70 0.96 5.15 5.26
N PRO A 71 0.81 5.47 6.56
CA PRO A 71 1.33 6.72 7.11
C PRO A 71 2.86 6.82 7.06
N LEU A 72 3.58 5.70 7.19
CA LEU A 72 5.03 5.68 6.99
C LEU A 72 5.41 6.03 5.55
N GLN A 73 4.69 5.48 4.57
CA GLN A 73 4.93 5.79 3.16
C GLN A 73 4.57 7.24 2.80
N VAL A 74 3.55 7.81 3.43
CA VAL A 74 3.25 9.26 3.32
C VAL A 74 4.41 10.09 3.86
N GLY A 75 4.98 9.70 5.01
CA GLY A 75 6.14 10.37 5.58
C GLY A 75 7.35 10.38 4.63
N GLU A 76 7.62 9.25 3.97
CA GLU A 76 8.69 9.16 2.97
C GLU A 76 8.38 9.96 1.71
N ALA A 77 7.14 9.94 1.22
CA ALA A 77 6.72 10.73 0.06
C ALA A 77 6.90 12.24 0.30
N ILE A 78 6.57 12.73 1.50
CA ILE A 78 6.78 14.13 1.88
C ILE A 78 8.28 14.48 1.86
N LYS A 79 9.15 13.59 2.36
CA LYS A 79 10.61 13.80 2.31
C LYS A 79 11.15 13.85 0.88
N LEU A 80 10.48 13.18 -0.06
CA LEU A 80 10.79 13.20 -1.49
C LEU A 80 10.20 14.42 -2.21
N GLY A 81 9.52 15.33 -1.50
CA GLY A 81 9.01 16.59 -2.04
C GLY A 81 7.53 16.57 -2.44
N ALA A 82 6.79 15.51 -2.14
CA ALA A 82 5.35 15.46 -2.42
C ALA A 82 4.54 16.45 -1.54
N PRO A 83 3.43 17.01 -2.05
CA PRO A 83 2.66 18.04 -1.34
C PRO A 83 2.02 17.48 -0.06
N ARG A 84 2.52 17.93 1.10
CA ARG A 84 2.11 17.41 2.41
C ARG A 84 0.62 17.51 2.69
N ALA A 85 0.01 18.66 2.42
CA ALA A 85 -1.40 18.88 2.74
C ALA A 85 -2.31 17.91 1.97
N GLU A 86 -2.08 17.79 0.66
CA GLU A 86 -2.81 16.90 -0.23
C GLU A 86 -2.62 15.43 0.15
N LEU A 87 -1.39 15.00 0.46
CA LEU A 87 -1.12 13.63 0.88
C LEU A 87 -1.79 13.27 2.20
N LEU A 88 -1.79 14.17 3.18
CA LEU A 88 -2.45 13.92 4.46
C LEU A 88 -3.96 13.81 4.29
N GLU A 89 -4.55 14.63 3.42
CA GLU A 89 -5.97 14.54 3.08
C GLU A 89 -6.31 13.23 2.35
N ALA A 90 -5.59 12.91 1.28
CA ALA A 90 -5.77 11.68 0.52
C ALA A 90 -5.60 10.42 1.39
N SER A 91 -4.63 10.42 2.32
CA SER A 91 -4.42 9.31 3.25
C SER A 91 -5.57 9.13 4.24
N ARG A 92 -6.29 10.20 4.63
CA ARG A 92 -7.49 10.06 5.46
C ARG A 92 -8.64 9.45 4.67
N HIS A 93 -8.85 9.92 3.43
CA HIS A 93 -9.90 9.39 2.56
C HIS A 93 -9.73 7.89 2.31
N ILE A 94 -8.50 7.40 2.14
CA ILE A 94 -8.28 5.99 1.85
C ILE A 94 -8.63 5.07 3.03
N PHE A 95 -8.48 5.52 4.28
CA PHE A 95 -8.90 4.75 5.45
C PHE A 95 -10.42 4.65 5.58
N VAL A 96 -11.15 5.71 5.19
CA VAL A 96 -12.61 5.69 5.14
C VAL A 96 -13.10 4.78 4.02
N GLU A 97 -12.53 4.91 2.81
CA GLU A 97 -12.88 4.05 1.66
C GLU A 97 -12.61 2.57 1.93
N ALA A 98 -11.52 2.26 2.65
CA ALA A 98 -11.18 0.90 3.05
C ALA A 98 -11.98 0.39 4.27
N GLY A 99 -12.94 1.17 4.79
CA GLY A 99 -13.82 0.78 5.89
C GLY A 99 -13.14 0.69 7.25
N VAL A 100 -12.03 1.39 7.46
CA VAL A 100 -11.26 1.32 8.71
C VAL A 100 -11.70 2.39 9.72
N TRP A 101 -12.07 3.57 9.25
CA TRP A 101 -12.47 4.70 10.09
C TRP A 101 -13.94 5.05 9.82
N HIS A 102 -14.71 5.22 10.89
CA HIS A 102 -16.12 5.66 10.90
C HIS A 102 -16.22 7.04 11.54
#